data_AF-X5UU45-F1
#
_entry.id   AF-X5UU45-F1
#
_cell.length_a   1.000
_cell.length_b   1.000
_cell.length_c   1.000
_cell.angle_alpha   90.00
_cell.angle_beta   90.00
_cell.angle_gamma   90.00
#
_symmetry.space_group_name_H-M   'P 1'
#
loop_
_entity.id
_entity.type
_entity.pdbx_description
1 polymer ?
#
loop_
_entity_poly.entity_id
_entity_poly.type
_entity_poly.pdbx_seq_one_letter_code
_entity_poly.pdbx_strand_id
1 'polypeptide(L)' 'MDIRQRFARNLRAAREAKALSQEALAYKAGLDRTYISALERGRYFASLKAIDKIAKVLELDPADLLRKDGEDSRKE' A
#
# COMPACT_ATOMS: atom_id res chain seq x y z
N MET A 1 -10.22 -9.57 -9.44
CA MET A 1 -9.35 -8.43 -9.12
C MET A 1 -7.91 -8.79 -9.50
N ASP A 2 -7.26 -8.00 -10.36
CA ASP A 2 -5.83 -8.19 -10.68
C ASP A 2 -4.93 -7.83 -9.48
N ILE A 3 -3.63 -8.17 -9.52
CA ILE A 3 -2.69 -7.93 -8.43
C ILE A 3 -2.52 -6.43 -8.10
N ARG A 4 -2.61 -5.57 -9.11
CA ARG A 4 -2.46 -4.12 -8.97
C ARG A 4 -3.65 -3.50 -8.26
N GLN A 5 -4.86 -3.91 -8.62
CA GLN A 5 -6.09 -3.49 -7.95
C GLN A 5 -6.08 -3.94 -6.49
N ARG A 6 -5.60 -5.16 -6.22
CA ARG A 6 -5.43 -5.65 -4.85
C ARG A 6 -4.48 -4.78 -4.04
N PHE A 7 -3.31 -4.50 -4.59
CA PHE A 7 -2.36 -3.59 -3.98
C PHE A 7 -2.97 -2.22 -3.70
N ALA A 8 -3.66 -1.63 -4.68
CA ALA A 8 -4.31 -0.32 -4.57
C ALA A 8 -5.29 -0.26 -3.39
N ARG A 9 -6.13 -1.29 -3.27
CA ARG A 9 -7.11 -1.38 -2.18
C ARG A 9 -6.45 -1.61 -0.82
N ASN A 10 -5.52 -2.56 -0.72
CA ASN A 10 -4.84 -2.87 0.54
C ASN A 10 -4.02 -1.66 1.03
N LEU A 11 -3.35 -0.96 0.11
CA LEU A 11 -2.66 0.29 0.39
C LEU A 11 -3.60 1.34 0.98
N ARG A 12 -4.75 1.58 0.34
CA ARG A 12 -5.73 2.57 0.81
C ARG A 12 -6.26 2.19 2.20
N ALA A 13 -6.63 0.94 2.40
CA ALA A 13 -7.14 0.45 3.67
C ALA A 13 -6.10 0.60 4.80
N ALA A 14 -4.85 0.19 4.54
CA ALA A 14 -3.77 0.33 5.51
C ALA A 14 -3.43 1.80 5.83
N ARG A 15 -3.44 2.68 4.82
CA ARG A 15 -3.25 4.13 5.02
C ARG A 15 -4.34 4.72 5.92
N GLU A 16 -5.61 4.39 5.65
CA GLU A 16 -6.75 4.87 6.42
C GLU A 16 -6.72 4.33 7.86
N ALA A 17 -6.31 3.07 8.06
CA ALA A 17 -6.13 2.48 9.39
C ALA A 17 -5.04 3.19 10.22
N LYS A 18 -4.00 3.74 9.56
CA LYS A 18 -2.97 4.59 10.20
C LYS A 18 -3.37 6.07 10.31
N ALA A 19 -4.61 6.44 9.93
CA ALA A 19 -5.11 7.81 9.91
C ALA A 19 -4.21 8.80 9.11
N LEU A 20 -3.52 8.32 8.09
CA LEU A 20 -2.63 9.13 7.26
C LEU A 20 -3.38 9.70 6.06
N SER A 21 -3.13 10.96 5.68
CA SER A 21 -3.50 11.46 4.36
C SER A 21 -2.58 10.89 3.27
N GLN A 22 -2.98 10.95 2.00
CA GLN A 22 -2.10 10.57 0.89
C GLN A 22 -0.80 11.39 0.89
N GLU A 23 -0.89 12.66 1.25
CA GLU A 23 0.25 13.57 1.36
C GLU A 23 1.18 13.18 2.51
N ALA A 24 0.63 12.85 3.68
CA ALA A 24 1.43 12.40 4.82
C ALA A 24 2.16 11.09 4.53
N LEU A 25 1.48 10.12 3.89
CA LEU A 25 2.11 8.86 3.46
C LEU A 25 3.22 9.11 2.45
N ALA A 26 2.95 9.93 1.42
CA ALA A 26 3.91 10.28 0.39
C ALA A 26 5.17 10.92 0.99
N TYR A 27 4.98 11.92 1.86
CA TYR A 27 6.07 12.61 2.55
C TYR A 27 6.91 11.63 3.38
N LYS A 28 6.28 10.83 4.23
CA LYS A 28 6.99 9.85 5.09
C LYS A 28 7.71 8.77 4.28
N ALA A 29 7.16 8.34 3.14
CA ALA A 29 7.77 7.34 2.26
C ALA A 29 8.86 7.92 1.33
N GLY A 30 9.02 9.26 1.29
CA GLY A 30 9.84 9.95 0.31
C GLY A 30 9.40 9.60 -1.11
N LEU A 31 8.10 9.71 -1.38
CA LEU A 31 7.43 9.47 -2.65
C LEU A 31 6.59 10.69 -3.02
N ASP A 32 6.25 10.80 -4.30
CA ASP A 32 5.38 11.86 -4.78
C ASP A 32 3.90 11.59 -4.39
N ARG A 33 3.18 12.63 -3.95
CA ARG A 33 1.76 12.52 -3.56
C ARG A 33 0.87 12.06 -4.71
N THR A 34 1.11 12.54 -5.93
CA THR A 34 0.37 12.12 -7.13
C THR A 34 0.65 10.67 -7.47
N TYR A 35 1.87 10.18 -7.19
CA TYR A 35 2.20 8.76 -7.32
C TYR A 35 1.39 7.90 -6.33
N ILE A 36 1.33 8.27 -5.05
CA ILE A 36 0.47 7.59 -4.06
C ILE A 36 -1.00 7.59 -4.51
N SER A 37 -1.51 8.73 -4.96
CA SER A 37 -2.89 8.84 -5.47
C SER A 37 -3.13 7.94 -6.70
N ALA A 38 -2.15 7.80 -7.59
CA ALA A 38 -2.24 6.93 -8.75
C ALA A 38 -2.18 5.44 -8.36
N LEU A 39 -1.37 5.09 -7.36
CA LEU A 39 -1.30 3.74 -6.80
C LEU A 39 -2.62 3.32 -6.16
N GLU A 40 -3.23 4.16 -5.31
CA GLU A 40 -4.52 3.86 -4.66
C GLU A 40 -5.69 3.75 -5.66
N ARG A 41 -5.54 4.31 -6.86
CA ARG A 41 -6.51 4.17 -7.97
C ARG A 41 -6.18 3.01 -8.91
N GLY A 42 -5.12 2.25 -8.64
CA GLY A 42 -4.66 1.15 -9.49
C GLY A 42 -4.24 1.59 -10.89
N ARG A 43 -3.73 2.82 -11.06
CA ARG A 43 -3.31 3.34 -12.37
C ARG A 43 -1.93 2.84 -12.78
N TYR A 44 -1.04 2.60 -11.81
CA TYR A 44 0.33 2.14 -12.05
C TYR A 44 0.64 0.85 -11.31
N PHE A 45 1.65 0.12 -11.79
CA PHE A 45 2.31 -0.93 -11.02
C PHE A 45 3.32 -0.28 -10.07
N ALA A 46 3.26 -0.66 -8.79
CA ALA A 46 4.26 -0.24 -7.82
C ALA A 46 5.57 -1.02 -8.06
N SER A 47 6.71 -0.33 -7.96
CA SER A 47 8.01 -1.01 -7.91
C SER A 47 8.20 -1.66 -6.54
N LEU A 48 9.03 -2.70 -6.45
CA LEU A 48 9.38 -3.32 -5.16
C LEU A 48 9.92 -2.30 -4.15
N LYS A 49 10.72 -1.33 -4.63
CA LYS A 49 11.24 -0.22 -3.80
C LYS A 49 10.12 0.67 -3.25
N ALA A 50 9.09 0.96 -4.03
CA ALA A 50 7.94 1.73 -3.56
C ALA A 50 7.13 0.95 -2.52
N ILE A 51 6.91 -0.35 -2.76
CA ILE A 51 6.21 -1.23 -1.82
C ILE A 51 6.95 -1.28 -0.47
N ASP A 52 8.26 -1.51 -0.48
CA ASP A 52 9.10 -1.53 0.74
C ASP A 52 9.02 -0.21 1.52
N LYS A 53 9.16 0.93 0.83
CA LYS A 53 9.04 2.27 1.45
C LYS A 53 7.68 2.50 2.08
N ILE A 54 6.61 2.14 1.38
CA ILE A 54 5.24 2.31 1.85
C ILE A 54 4.98 1.39 3.05
N ALA A 55 5.37 0.12 2.95
CA ALA A 55 5.20 -0.87 4.01
C ALA A 55 5.91 -0.44 5.31
N LYS A 56 7.12 0.11 5.21
CA LYS A 56 7.84 0.68 6.37
C LYS A 56 7.08 1.79 7.07
N VAL A 57 6.49 2.72 6.33
CA VAL A 57 5.70 3.82 6.90
C VAL A 57 4.40 3.33 7.53
N LEU A 58 3.81 2.29 6.94
CA LEU A 58 2.57 1.68 7.42
C LEU A 58 2.82 0.62 8.51
N GLU A 59 4.08 0.34 8.84
CA GLU A 59 4.49 -0.69 9.82
C GLU A 59 3.90 -2.07 9.50
N LEU A 60 3.96 -2.46 8.22
CA LEU A 60 3.47 -3.74 7.69
C LEU A 60 4.57 -4.51 7.01
N ASP A 61 4.37 -5.82 6.84
CA ASP A 61 5.17 -6.59 5.89
C ASP A 61 4.77 -6.20 4.45
N PRO A 62 5.71 -6.01 3.51
CA PRO A 62 5.39 -5.76 2.10
C PRO A 62 4.40 -6.75 1.48
N ALA A 63 4.40 -8.02 1.92
CA ALA A 63 3.48 -9.05 1.45
C ALA A 63 2.02 -8.80 1.87
N ASP A 64 1.79 -8.13 3.01
CA ASP A 64 0.44 -7.78 3.47
C ASP A 64 -0.26 -6.84 2.47
N LEU A 65 0.51 -5.98 1.77
CA LEU A 65 -0.02 -5.12 0.70
C LEU A 65 -0.43 -5.90 -0.55
N LEU A 66 -0.07 -7.18 -0.69
CA LEU A 66 -0.37 -8.04 -1.84
C LEU A 66 -1.30 -9.21 -1.51
N ARG A 67 -1.68 -9.38 -0.25
CA ARG A 67 -2.49 -10.50 0.26
C ARG A 67 -3.94 -10.45 -0.21
N LYS A 68 -4.54 -11.61 -0.57
CA LYS A 68 -5.98 -11.69 -0.90
C LYS A 68 -6.83 -11.52 0.34
N ASP A 69 -8.06 -11.03 0.16
CA ASP A 69 -9.07 -11.08 1.22
C ASP A 69 -9.34 -12.55 1.57
N GLY A 70 -9.35 -12.88 2.87
CA GLY A 70 -9.59 -14.23 3.36
C GLY A 70 -8.35 -15.14 3.49
N GLU A 71 -7.14 -14.65 3.21
CA GLU A 71 -5.90 -15.40 3.48
C GLU A 71 -5.40 -15.26 4.93
N ASP A 72 -6.21 -14.76 5.87
CA ASP A 72 -5.80 -14.42 7.24
C ASP A 72 -5.51 -15.65 8.15
N SER A 73 -5.72 -16.87 7.66
CA SER A 73 -5.63 -18.09 8.48
C SER A 73 -4.25 -18.71 8.66
N ARG A 74 -3.16 -18.00 8.36
CA ARG A 74 -1.79 -18.51 8.56
C ARG A 74 -0.87 -17.42 9.10
N LYS A 75 -0.97 -17.18 10.41
CA LYS A 75 0.16 -16.74 11.25
C LYS A 75 0.15 -17.72 12.42
N GLU A 76 0.83 -18.86 12.22
CA GLU A 76 1.32 -19.72 13.31
C GLU A 76 2.54 -19.06 13.95
#